data_AF-A0A4Q3KZI1-F1
#
_entry.id   AF-A0A4Q3KZI1-F1
#
_cell.length_a   1.000
_cell.length_b   1.000
_cell.length_c   1.000
_cell.angle_alpha   90.00
_cell.angle_beta   90.00
_cell.angle_gamma   90.00
#
_symmetry.space_group_name_H-M   'P 1'
#
loop_
_entity.id
_entity.type
_entity.pdbx_description
1 polymer ?
#
loop_
_entity_poly.entity_id
_entity_poly.type
_entity_poly.pdbx_seq_one_letter_code
_entity_poly.pdbx_strand_id
1 'polypeptide(L)'
;GTIAKVETFPNATGRKHAAGWGAQFYANRPEVHQYLQELAKVYRPGFVTVGEVAFGAPDAALRFADQEHSELREVFIFGHVNIDWSESKFNPKPFDLMRFKQVITGQQKMAHQKAWLGNYLENHDQLRAVSRFGDAVKHREASGKVLATMLMTLEGTPFIYQGQEIGMTNLDPAQVKSIDEVDDIEARSYYHAHLAGGEDGRTLFAHIVARNRDNVRSVMQWDNSPYAGFSAARPAMPVNANFSSINVAASNKDPRSLLNFYRQLIALRKTHPSWVVGTFENIAADDPHIFAYRRDVQGESSLVLLNFSGEQQRIRVAASAGLTTVRETYSSNGTPGAADSGGAVVLGPWEARVYVGSRAVLQACAAPGALTPPAHLGWASMGK
;
A
#
# COMPACT_ATOMS: atom_id res chain seq x y z
N GLY A 1 13.69 -5.41 -13.78
CA GLY A 1 14.10 -5.42 -15.21
C GLY A 1 15.56 -5.05 -15.39
N THR A 2 16.48 -5.98 -15.18
CA THR A 2 17.88 -5.89 -15.65
C THR A 2 18.54 -7.26 -15.47
N ILE A 3 19.14 -7.80 -16.55
CA ILE A 3 19.77 -9.14 -16.54
C ILE A 3 21.28 -9.07 -16.90
N ALA A 4 21.80 -7.94 -17.40
CA ALA A 4 23.23 -7.67 -17.56
C ALA A 4 23.51 -6.18 -17.89
N LYS A 5 24.74 -5.70 -17.63
CA LYS A 5 25.26 -4.40 -18.09
C LYS A 5 25.99 -4.61 -19.43
N VAL A 6 25.58 -3.91 -20.48
CA VAL A 6 26.29 -3.90 -21.77
C VAL A 6 27.58 -3.09 -21.62
N GLU A 7 28.74 -3.67 -21.93
CA GLU A 7 30.06 -3.05 -21.70
C GLU A 7 30.28 -1.75 -22.50
N THR A 8 29.57 -1.58 -23.62
CA THR A 8 29.63 -0.37 -24.44
C THR A 8 28.85 0.81 -23.84
N PHE A 9 28.12 0.61 -22.74
CA PHE A 9 27.40 1.71 -22.11
C PHE A 9 28.37 2.70 -21.45
N PRO A 10 28.15 4.01 -21.67
CA PRO A 10 29.03 5.04 -21.13
C PRO A 10 29.08 4.97 -19.60
N ASN A 11 30.26 5.24 -19.03
CA ASN A 11 30.36 5.52 -17.61
C ASN A 11 29.65 6.86 -17.32
N ALA A 12 29.01 6.96 -16.16
CA ALA A 12 28.45 8.23 -15.71
C ALA A 12 29.58 9.26 -15.55
N THR A 13 29.44 10.43 -16.19
CA THR A 13 30.44 11.51 -16.12
C THR A 13 29.95 12.66 -15.24
N GLY A 14 30.77 13.12 -14.29
CA GLY A 14 30.53 14.31 -13.45
C GLY A 14 29.91 14.02 -12.06
N ARG A 15 29.74 15.08 -11.25
CA ARG A 15 29.23 15.05 -9.84
C ARG A 15 27.76 14.59 -9.68
N LYS A 16 27.11 14.06 -10.71
CA LYS A 16 25.78 13.45 -10.59
C LYS A 16 25.92 11.95 -10.41
N HIS A 17 26.40 11.55 -9.23
CA HIS A 17 26.30 10.19 -8.69
C HIS A 17 24.86 9.82 -8.33
N ALA A 18 23.89 10.20 -9.16
CA ALA A 18 22.50 9.89 -8.93
C ALA A 18 22.27 8.42 -9.30
N ALA A 19 21.94 7.61 -8.30
CA ALA A 19 21.30 6.32 -8.53
C ALA A 19 20.21 6.50 -9.61
N GLY A 20 20.28 5.72 -10.69
CA GLY A 20 19.30 5.78 -11.77
C GLY A 20 19.70 6.52 -13.05
N TRP A 21 20.87 7.19 -13.16
CA TRP A 21 21.31 7.75 -14.46
C TRP A 21 21.37 6.70 -15.58
N GLY A 22 21.77 5.47 -15.23
CA GLY A 22 21.81 4.36 -16.16
C GLY A 22 20.44 3.87 -16.62
N ALA A 23 19.36 4.21 -15.91
CA ALA A 23 18.02 3.66 -16.18
C ALA A 23 17.54 3.96 -17.60
N GLN A 24 17.93 5.10 -18.18
CA GLN A 24 17.61 5.42 -19.58
C GLN A 24 18.14 4.39 -20.60
N PHE A 25 19.19 3.63 -20.24
CA PHE A 25 19.81 2.63 -21.12
C PHE A 25 19.26 1.21 -20.92
N TYR A 26 18.62 0.91 -19.78
CA TYR A 26 18.18 -0.45 -19.46
C TYR A 26 16.71 -0.58 -19.02
N ALA A 27 16.11 0.47 -18.46
CA ALA A 27 14.74 0.41 -17.95
C ALA A 27 13.75 0.53 -19.10
N ASN A 28 12.71 -0.31 -19.08
CA ASN A 28 11.56 -0.27 -19.99
C ASN A 28 11.93 -0.19 -21.49
N ARG A 29 13.04 -0.81 -21.86
CA ARG A 29 13.47 -1.00 -23.24
C ARG A 29 12.41 -1.83 -24.00
N PRO A 30 12.00 -1.48 -25.22
CA PRO A 30 10.90 -2.17 -25.94
C PRO A 30 11.04 -3.70 -25.99
N GLU A 31 12.28 -4.18 -26.06
CA GLU A 31 12.65 -5.60 -26.12
C GLU A 31 12.20 -6.39 -24.87
N VAL A 32 12.03 -5.73 -23.71
CA VAL A 32 11.59 -6.40 -22.47
C VAL A 32 10.22 -7.07 -22.63
N HIS A 33 9.33 -6.45 -23.40
CA HIS A 33 7.98 -6.97 -23.65
C HIS A 33 8.02 -8.26 -24.46
N GLN A 34 8.93 -8.33 -25.45
CA GLN A 34 9.12 -9.55 -26.25
C GLN A 34 9.61 -10.71 -25.38
N TYR A 35 10.57 -10.46 -24.49
CA TYR A 35 11.06 -11.48 -23.57
C TYR A 35 10.00 -11.93 -22.58
N LEU A 36 9.17 -11.02 -22.05
CA LEU A 36 8.08 -11.39 -21.15
C LEU A 36 6.98 -12.17 -21.86
N GLN A 37 6.65 -11.83 -23.10
CA GLN A 37 5.71 -12.62 -23.92
C GLN A 37 6.26 -14.01 -24.26
N GLU A 38 7.56 -14.14 -24.52
CA GLU A 38 8.20 -15.44 -24.71
C GLU A 38 8.14 -16.28 -23.43
N LEU A 39 8.46 -15.65 -22.30
CA LEU A 39 8.45 -16.27 -20.98
C LEU A 39 7.03 -16.67 -20.54
N ALA A 40 6.01 -15.87 -20.88
CA ALA A 40 4.60 -16.18 -20.64
C ALA A 40 4.14 -17.46 -21.34
N LYS A 41 4.76 -17.85 -22.47
CA LYS A 41 4.50 -19.13 -23.16
C LYS A 41 5.02 -20.35 -22.38
N VAL A 42 5.96 -20.16 -21.45
CA VAL A 42 6.61 -21.23 -20.68
C VAL A 42 5.92 -21.48 -19.34
N TYR A 43 5.39 -20.43 -18.70
CA TYR A 43 4.67 -20.60 -17.43
C TYR A 43 3.35 -21.35 -17.62
N ARG A 44 3.06 -22.31 -16.73
CA ARG A 44 1.87 -23.17 -16.86
C ARG A 44 0.58 -22.39 -16.55
N PRO A 45 -0.57 -22.83 -17.07
CA PRO A 45 -1.87 -22.40 -16.55
C PRO A 45 -1.95 -22.57 -15.03
N GLY A 46 -2.44 -21.54 -14.32
CA GLY A 46 -2.63 -21.57 -12.86
C GLY A 46 -1.59 -20.80 -12.03
N PHE A 47 -0.52 -20.29 -12.63
CA PHE A 47 0.40 -19.36 -11.94
C PHE A 47 -0.13 -17.93 -11.95
N VAL A 48 0.13 -17.21 -10.85
CA VAL A 48 -0.02 -15.74 -10.77
C VAL A 48 1.37 -15.12 -10.90
N THR A 49 1.54 -14.22 -11.87
CA THR A 49 2.79 -13.49 -12.12
C THR A 49 2.60 -12.03 -11.79
N VAL A 50 3.47 -11.48 -10.95
CA VAL A 50 3.44 -10.06 -10.56
C VAL A 50 4.78 -9.40 -10.93
N GLY A 51 4.70 -8.28 -11.64
CA GLY A 51 5.87 -7.51 -12.05
C GLY A 51 6.17 -6.38 -11.07
N GLU A 52 7.42 -6.33 -10.59
CA GLU A 52 7.97 -5.12 -9.99
C GLU A 52 8.55 -4.22 -11.08
N VAL A 53 7.75 -3.27 -11.57
CA VAL A 53 8.15 -2.37 -12.67
C VAL A 53 8.64 -1.04 -12.09
N ALA A 54 9.94 -0.96 -11.89
CA ALA A 54 10.61 0.26 -11.48
C ALA A 54 10.92 1.18 -12.68
N PHE A 55 11.11 2.48 -12.39
CA PHE A 55 11.64 3.50 -13.31
C PHE A 55 10.84 3.70 -14.62
N GLY A 56 9.68 4.35 -14.56
CA GLY A 56 8.91 4.69 -15.76
C GLY A 56 7.69 5.54 -15.45
N ALA A 57 7.04 6.07 -16.49
CA ALA A 57 5.74 6.69 -16.35
C ALA A 57 4.69 5.61 -15.97
N PRO A 58 3.67 5.94 -15.13
CA PRO A 58 2.72 4.93 -14.65
C PRO A 58 1.97 4.16 -15.74
N ASP A 59 1.73 4.79 -16.90
CA ASP A 59 1.09 4.19 -18.07
C ASP A 59 1.96 3.09 -18.71
N ALA A 60 3.27 3.30 -18.78
CA ALA A 60 4.21 2.29 -19.26
C ALA A 60 4.21 1.03 -18.37
N ALA A 61 4.01 1.20 -17.05
CA ALA A 61 3.93 0.07 -16.12
C ALA A 61 2.68 -0.80 -16.35
N LEU A 62 1.55 -0.21 -16.76
CA LEU A 62 0.31 -0.97 -17.00
C LEU A 62 0.42 -1.95 -18.16
N ARG A 63 1.25 -1.64 -19.17
CA ARG A 63 1.45 -2.50 -20.34
C ARG A 63 1.92 -3.89 -19.96
N PHE A 64 2.70 -4.01 -18.89
CA PHE A 64 3.22 -5.28 -18.41
C PHE A 64 2.14 -6.23 -17.87
N ALA A 65 0.98 -5.71 -17.48
CA ALA A 65 -0.12 -6.47 -16.89
C ALA A 65 -1.45 -6.17 -17.59
N ASP A 66 -1.43 -6.12 -18.92
CA ASP A 66 -2.59 -5.86 -19.75
C ASP A 66 -3.74 -6.87 -19.54
N GLN A 67 -4.93 -6.54 -20.06
CA GLN A 67 -6.11 -7.40 -19.92
C GLN A 67 -5.99 -8.75 -20.64
N GLU A 68 -5.18 -8.81 -21.69
CA GLU A 68 -4.92 -10.07 -22.40
C GLU A 68 -3.98 -10.98 -21.60
N HIS A 69 -3.34 -10.44 -20.56
CA HIS A 69 -2.29 -11.09 -19.77
C HIS A 69 -1.20 -11.65 -20.69
N SER A 70 -0.85 -10.86 -21.70
CA SER A 70 0.12 -11.24 -22.73
C SER A 70 1.55 -11.35 -22.17
N GLU A 71 1.81 -10.67 -21.04
CA GLU A 71 3.09 -10.63 -20.34
C GLU A 71 2.96 -11.12 -18.88
N LEU A 72 2.38 -10.30 -17.99
CA LEU A 72 2.20 -10.62 -16.57
C LEU A 72 0.72 -10.54 -16.17
N ARG A 73 0.37 -11.14 -15.03
CA ARG A 73 -0.99 -11.05 -14.48
C ARG A 73 -1.23 -9.73 -13.76
N GLU A 74 -0.24 -9.28 -12.99
CA GLU A 74 -0.35 -8.12 -12.12
C GLU A 74 0.92 -7.26 -12.17
N VAL A 75 0.81 -6.00 -11.77
CA VAL A 75 1.96 -5.09 -11.66
C VAL A 75 1.93 -4.28 -10.37
N PHE A 76 3.09 -4.13 -9.73
CA PHE A 76 3.31 -3.15 -8.68
C PHE A 76 3.62 -1.77 -9.28
N ILE A 77 2.85 -0.75 -8.89
CA ILE A 77 3.11 0.64 -9.29
C ILE A 77 3.59 1.46 -8.11
N PHE A 78 4.69 2.19 -8.32
CA PHE A 78 5.44 2.90 -7.28
C PHE A 78 5.04 4.38 -7.13
N GLY A 79 3.94 4.82 -7.72
CA GLY A 79 3.54 6.23 -7.68
C GLY A 79 3.43 6.79 -6.25
N HIS A 80 2.92 6.00 -5.31
CA HIS A 80 2.75 6.41 -3.91
C HIS A 80 4.05 6.35 -3.11
N VAL A 81 5.08 5.65 -3.61
CA VAL A 81 6.38 5.48 -2.94
C VAL A 81 7.20 6.78 -2.90
N ASN A 82 6.93 7.73 -3.80
CA ASN A 82 7.76 8.93 -3.95
C ASN A 82 7.12 10.22 -3.44
N ILE A 83 5.99 10.14 -2.73
CA ILE A 83 5.19 11.32 -2.37
C ILE A 83 5.77 12.15 -1.23
N ASP A 84 6.63 11.56 -0.41
CA ASP A 84 7.09 12.12 0.87
C ASP A 84 8.62 12.28 0.90
N TRP A 85 9.23 12.55 -0.25
CA TRP A 85 10.65 12.91 -0.35
C TRP A 85 10.95 13.86 -1.52
N SER A 86 12.17 14.43 -1.56
CA SER A 86 12.66 15.29 -2.66
C SER A 86 13.63 14.56 -3.58
N GLU A 87 14.93 14.70 -3.34
CA GLU A 87 16.00 14.23 -4.23
C GLU A 87 16.24 12.73 -4.07
N SER A 88 16.17 12.26 -2.84
CA SER A 88 16.24 10.85 -2.47
C SER A 88 15.28 10.55 -1.31
N LYS A 89 15.02 9.27 -1.03
CA LYS A 89 14.25 8.86 0.15
C LYS A 89 14.87 9.32 1.48
N PHE A 90 16.15 9.68 1.48
CA PHE A 90 16.87 10.25 2.64
C PHE A 90 16.75 11.78 2.74
N ASN A 91 15.92 12.40 1.89
CA ASN A 91 15.48 13.79 2.01
C ASN A 91 13.96 13.81 2.24
N PRO A 92 13.51 13.46 3.47
CA PRO A 92 12.11 13.27 3.76
C PRO A 92 11.31 14.58 3.72
N LYS A 93 10.06 14.49 3.27
CA LYS A 93 9.02 15.53 3.42
C LYS A 93 7.91 15.01 4.33
N PRO A 94 7.13 15.91 4.96
CA PRO A 94 5.90 15.52 5.65
C PRO A 94 4.94 14.78 4.71
N PHE A 95 4.19 13.83 5.26
CA PHE A 95 3.12 13.15 4.53
C PHE A 95 2.04 14.17 4.12
N ASP A 96 1.67 14.12 2.84
CA ASP A 96 0.60 14.95 2.26
C ASP A 96 -0.53 14.03 1.78
N LEU A 97 -1.64 14.03 2.51
CA LEU A 97 -2.82 13.24 2.19
C LEU A 97 -3.40 13.62 0.82
N MET A 98 -3.38 14.90 0.45
CA MET A 98 -3.92 15.36 -0.83
C MET A 98 -3.11 14.76 -1.98
N ARG A 99 -1.78 14.80 -1.87
CA ARG A 99 -0.90 14.16 -2.84
C ARG A 99 -1.11 12.64 -2.88
N PHE A 100 -1.25 12.00 -1.73
CA PHE A 100 -1.50 10.56 -1.64
C PHE A 100 -2.82 10.18 -2.35
N LYS A 101 -3.91 10.91 -2.07
CA LYS A 101 -5.22 10.72 -2.70
C LYS A 101 -5.16 10.88 -4.21
N GLN A 102 -4.47 11.91 -4.71
CA GLN A 102 -4.28 12.12 -6.15
C GLN A 102 -3.59 10.93 -6.80
N VAL A 103 -2.52 10.42 -6.17
CA VAL A 103 -1.76 9.29 -6.70
C VAL A 103 -2.58 8.00 -6.70
N ILE A 104 -3.19 7.63 -5.58
CA ILE A 104 -4.02 6.42 -5.48
C ILE A 104 -5.20 6.50 -6.45
N THR A 105 -5.88 7.66 -6.51
CA THR A 105 -6.99 7.89 -7.46
C THR A 105 -6.53 7.76 -8.91
N GLY A 106 -5.38 8.33 -9.25
CA GLY A 106 -4.80 8.24 -10.58
C GLY A 106 -4.46 6.80 -10.97
N GLN A 107 -3.82 6.05 -10.07
CA GLN A 107 -3.47 4.64 -10.28
C GLN A 107 -4.72 3.78 -10.52
N GLN A 108 -5.73 3.91 -9.65
CA GLN A 108 -6.98 3.15 -9.76
C GLN A 108 -7.73 3.46 -11.06
N LYS A 109 -7.90 4.75 -11.40
CA LYS A 109 -8.57 5.15 -12.65
C LYS A 109 -7.81 4.74 -13.90
N MET A 110 -6.48 4.81 -13.86
CA MET A 110 -5.63 4.48 -15.01
C MET A 110 -5.63 2.96 -15.27
N ALA A 111 -5.68 2.13 -14.22
CA ALA A 111 -5.64 0.68 -14.35
C ALA A 111 -7.01 0.05 -14.61
N HIS A 112 -8.12 0.70 -14.19
CA HIS A 112 -9.47 0.17 -14.35
C HIS A 112 -9.73 -0.28 -15.80
N GLN A 113 -10.14 -1.54 -15.96
CA GLN A 113 -10.35 -2.18 -17.28
C GLN A 113 -9.15 -2.10 -18.24
N LYS A 114 -7.92 -2.00 -17.73
CA LYS A 114 -6.69 -1.98 -18.54
C LYS A 114 -5.61 -2.89 -18.01
N ALA A 115 -5.46 -2.96 -16.69
CA ALA A 115 -4.46 -3.80 -16.04
C ALA A 115 -4.85 -4.14 -14.60
N TRP A 116 -4.26 -5.19 -14.04
CA TRP A 116 -4.49 -5.59 -12.65
C TRP A 116 -3.35 -5.11 -11.75
N LEU A 117 -3.70 -4.39 -10.68
CA LEU A 117 -2.72 -3.82 -9.75
C LEU A 117 -2.44 -4.75 -8.58
N GLY A 118 -1.16 -4.93 -8.26
CA GLY A 118 -0.73 -5.34 -6.93
C GLY A 118 -0.73 -4.12 -6.01
N ASN A 119 -1.76 -3.97 -5.19
CA ASN A 119 -1.83 -2.87 -4.22
C ASN A 119 -1.01 -3.22 -2.99
N TYR A 120 -0.14 -2.31 -2.55
CA TYR A 120 0.66 -2.48 -1.33
C TYR A 120 0.92 -1.10 -0.71
N LEU A 121 1.32 -1.09 0.56
CA LEU A 121 1.72 0.13 1.28
C LEU A 121 3.14 0.06 1.83
N GLU A 122 3.58 -1.15 2.19
CA GLU A 122 4.92 -1.44 2.69
C GLU A 122 5.42 -2.78 2.10
N ASN A 123 6.74 -2.94 2.07
CA ASN A 123 7.44 -4.16 1.68
C ASN A 123 8.84 -4.13 2.33
N HIS A 124 9.77 -4.97 1.89
CA HIS A 124 11.12 -5.03 2.44
C HIS A 124 12.03 -3.83 2.09
N ASP A 125 11.57 -2.91 1.24
CA ASP A 125 12.27 -1.68 0.84
C ASP A 125 11.51 -0.39 1.24
N GLN A 126 10.23 -0.49 1.60
CA GLN A 126 9.36 0.63 1.96
C GLN A 126 9.04 0.61 3.45
N LEU A 127 9.11 1.78 4.10
CA LEU A 127 8.83 1.97 5.55
C LEU A 127 7.49 1.36 5.99
N ARG A 128 7.38 1.07 7.30
CA ARG A 128 6.12 0.59 7.89
C ARG A 128 5.01 1.63 7.65
N ALA A 129 3.91 1.19 7.05
CA ALA A 129 2.79 2.00 6.62
C ALA A 129 2.19 2.79 7.78
N VAL A 130 2.06 2.20 8.98
CA VAL A 130 1.56 2.89 10.18
C VAL A 130 2.50 4.00 10.65
N SER A 131 3.81 3.87 10.43
CA SER A 131 4.79 4.91 10.76
C SER A 131 4.89 5.98 9.68
N ARG A 132 4.58 5.63 8.43
CA ARG A 132 4.76 6.51 7.26
C ARG A 132 3.50 7.30 6.89
N PHE A 133 2.37 6.62 6.84
CA PHE A 133 1.07 7.15 6.39
C PHE A 133 0.04 7.22 7.51
N GLY A 134 0.34 6.64 8.67
CA GLY A 134 -0.50 6.61 9.85
C GLY A 134 0.04 7.45 11.00
N ASP A 135 -0.38 7.12 12.21
CA ASP A 135 0.15 7.66 13.45
C ASP A 135 0.58 6.49 14.36
N ALA A 136 1.85 6.13 14.26
CA ALA A 136 2.43 5.03 15.03
C ALA A 136 2.54 5.30 16.54
N VAL A 137 2.34 6.55 17.01
CA VAL A 137 2.57 6.94 18.40
C VAL A 137 1.26 6.99 19.18
N LYS A 138 0.29 7.79 18.76
CA LYS A 138 -0.96 8.00 19.51
C LYS A 138 -2.10 7.12 19.01
N HIS A 139 -2.15 6.86 17.71
CA HIS A 139 -3.29 6.20 17.06
C HIS A 139 -2.87 4.99 16.22
N ARG A 140 -1.89 4.20 16.68
CA ARG A 140 -1.28 3.10 15.89
C ARG A 140 -2.30 2.10 15.37
N GLU A 141 -3.13 1.56 16.25
CA GLU A 141 -4.17 0.60 15.90
C GLU A 141 -5.22 1.23 14.98
N ALA A 142 -5.73 2.42 15.30
CA ALA A 142 -6.78 3.09 14.54
C ALA A 142 -6.30 3.49 13.13
N SER A 143 -5.13 4.12 13.02
CA SER A 143 -4.53 4.49 11.73
C SER A 143 -4.18 3.26 10.89
N GLY A 144 -3.69 2.18 11.52
CA GLY A 144 -3.50 0.89 10.86
C GLY A 144 -4.79 0.31 10.28
N LYS A 145 -5.91 0.42 10.99
CA LYS A 145 -7.23 -0.01 10.48
C LYS A 145 -7.71 0.84 9.31
N VAL A 146 -7.42 2.14 9.31
CA VAL A 146 -7.71 3.02 8.16
C VAL A 146 -6.93 2.60 6.93
N LEU A 147 -5.62 2.40 7.08
CA LEU A 147 -4.75 1.95 5.99
C LEU A 147 -5.14 0.55 5.48
N ALA A 148 -5.49 -0.37 6.39
CA ALA A 148 -5.96 -1.71 6.07
C ALA A 148 -7.28 -1.67 5.28
N THR A 149 -8.24 -0.84 5.73
CA THR A 149 -9.54 -0.68 5.05
C THR A 149 -9.34 -0.11 3.66
N MET A 150 -8.46 0.88 3.51
CA MET A 150 -8.13 1.43 2.21
C MET A 150 -7.60 0.32 1.29
N LEU A 151 -6.51 -0.34 1.69
CA LEU A 151 -5.85 -1.39 0.92
C LEU A 151 -6.82 -2.52 0.51
N MET A 152 -7.69 -2.94 1.43
CA MET A 152 -8.64 -4.03 1.23
C MET A 152 -9.89 -3.64 0.43
N THR A 153 -10.04 -2.36 0.08
CA THR A 153 -11.19 -1.84 -0.68
C THR A 153 -10.75 -1.07 -1.94
N LEU A 154 -9.52 -1.31 -2.43
CA LEU A 154 -9.06 -0.89 -3.76
C LEU A 154 -9.26 -2.01 -4.81
N GLU A 155 -9.39 -1.62 -6.08
CA GLU A 155 -9.37 -2.55 -7.22
C GLU A 155 -7.97 -3.15 -7.36
N GLY A 156 -7.88 -4.48 -7.48
CA GLY A 156 -6.60 -5.20 -7.59
C GLY A 156 -6.38 -6.27 -6.53
N THR A 157 -5.15 -6.74 -6.38
CA THR A 157 -4.73 -7.73 -5.38
C THR A 157 -4.02 -7.02 -4.23
N PRO A 158 -4.54 -7.05 -2.98
CA PRO A 158 -3.84 -6.47 -1.84
C PRO A 158 -2.68 -7.37 -1.39
N PHE A 159 -1.50 -6.79 -1.23
CA PHE A 159 -0.32 -7.40 -0.64
C PHE A 159 -0.12 -6.86 0.78
N ILE A 160 -0.03 -7.76 1.75
CA ILE A 160 0.24 -7.46 3.16
C ILE A 160 1.65 -7.95 3.46
N TYR A 161 2.52 -7.06 3.94
CA TYR A 161 3.87 -7.43 4.34
C TYR A 161 3.92 -7.93 5.78
N GLN A 162 4.87 -8.81 6.11
CA GLN A 162 4.97 -9.41 7.44
C GLN A 162 5.06 -8.36 8.55
N GLY A 163 4.15 -8.40 9.52
CA GLY A 163 4.10 -7.45 10.62
C GLY A 163 3.20 -6.24 10.39
N GLN A 164 2.77 -5.98 9.15
CA GLN A 164 1.80 -4.94 8.82
C GLN A 164 0.46 -5.22 9.54
N GLU A 165 0.09 -6.50 9.66
CA GLU A 165 -1.15 -6.95 10.27
C GLU A 165 -1.19 -6.77 11.78
N ILE A 166 -0.04 -6.74 12.46
CA ILE A 166 0.05 -6.39 13.88
C ILE A 166 0.42 -4.92 14.09
N GLY A 167 0.62 -4.15 13.02
CA GLY A 167 1.01 -2.75 13.06
C GLY A 167 2.40 -2.54 13.62
N MET A 168 3.38 -3.37 13.19
CA MET A 168 4.80 -3.12 13.44
C MET A 168 5.18 -1.72 12.94
N THR A 169 6.04 -1.05 13.70
CA THR A 169 6.49 0.31 13.39
C THR A 169 7.90 0.28 12.84
N ASN A 170 8.32 1.40 12.24
CA ASN A 170 9.75 1.66 12.06
C ASN A 170 10.51 1.45 13.38
N LEU A 171 11.80 1.18 13.28
CA LEU A 171 12.67 1.09 14.45
C LEU A 171 12.66 2.43 15.19
N ASP A 172 12.75 2.37 16.51
CA ASP A 172 12.97 3.59 17.28
C ASP A 172 14.33 4.18 16.87
N PRO A 173 14.39 5.43 16.38
CA PRO A 173 15.65 6.05 15.98
C PRO A 173 16.70 6.04 17.10
N ALA A 174 16.27 6.05 18.36
CA ALA A 174 17.18 5.97 19.50
C ALA A 174 17.90 4.61 19.60
N GLN A 175 17.44 3.56 18.91
CA GLN A 175 18.13 2.27 18.87
C GLN A 175 19.37 2.27 17.98
N VAL A 176 19.45 3.19 17.01
CA VAL A 176 20.58 3.27 16.07
C VAL A 176 21.55 4.34 16.56
N LYS A 177 22.74 3.93 16.99
CA LYS A 177 23.74 4.82 17.60
C LYS A 177 24.78 5.32 16.62
N SER A 178 25.02 4.59 15.54
CA SER A 178 25.98 4.97 14.50
C SER A 178 25.57 4.41 13.14
N ILE A 179 26.16 4.97 12.08
CA ILE A 179 25.93 4.48 10.71
C ILE A 179 26.44 3.05 10.50
N ASP A 180 27.42 2.61 11.29
CA ASP A 180 27.99 1.27 11.21
C ASP A 180 27.04 0.18 11.73
N GLU A 181 26.01 0.56 12.49
CA GLU A 181 24.93 -0.33 12.95
C GLU A 181 23.82 -0.50 11.91
N VAL A 182 23.82 0.29 10.83
CA VAL A 182 22.86 0.17 9.72
C VAL A 182 23.39 -0.87 8.73
N ASP A 183 22.65 -1.96 8.54
CA ASP A 183 23.04 -3.01 7.60
C ASP A 183 22.78 -2.59 6.15
N ASP A 184 21.72 -1.81 5.92
CA ASP A 184 21.32 -1.28 4.61
C ASP A 184 22.49 -0.60 3.87
N ILE A 185 23.04 -1.32 2.89
CA ILE A 185 24.19 -0.88 2.10
C ILE A 185 23.89 0.40 1.30
N GLU A 186 22.64 0.63 0.90
CA GLU A 186 22.25 1.85 0.20
C GLU A 186 22.34 3.05 1.14
N ALA A 187 21.84 2.89 2.37
CA ALA A 187 21.91 3.91 3.40
C ALA A 187 23.36 4.27 3.78
N ARG A 188 24.20 3.25 4.04
CA ARG A 188 25.62 3.48 4.35
C ARG A 188 26.36 4.15 3.19
N SER A 189 26.14 3.68 1.97
CA SER A 189 26.78 4.25 0.77
C SER A 189 26.36 5.70 0.55
N TYR A 190 25.07 6.00 0.73
CA TYR A 190 24.54 7.37 0.68
C TYR A 190 25.19 8.25 1.76
N TYR A 191 25.22 7.79 3.00
CA TYR A 191 25.84 8.54 4.11
C TYR A 191 27.28 8.96 3.78
N HIS A 192 28.13 8.00 3.42
CA HIS A 192 29.54 8.28 3.18
C HIS A 192 29.78 9.15 1.93
N ALA A 193 29.01 8.95 0.86
CA ALA A 193 29.13 9.77 -0.34
C ALA A 193 28.75 11.24 -0.09
N HIS A 194 27.64 11.47 0.62
CA HIS A 194 27.17 12.82 0.94
C HIS A 194 28.03 13.50 2.02
N LEU A 195 28.50 12.75 3.01
CA LEU A 195 29.46 13.24 4.01
C LEU A 195 30.78 13.67 3.35
N ALA A 196 31.32 12.89 2.41
CA ALA A 196 32.50 13.26 1.64
C ALA A 196 32.27 14.49 0.73
N GLY A 197 31.01 14.73 0.35
CA GLY A 197 30.57 15.93 -0.37
C GLY A 197 30.46 17.20 0.50
N GLY A 198 30.64 17.09 1.82
CA GLY A 198 30.62 18.22 2.76
C GLY A 198 29.26 18.50 3.41
N GLU A 199 28.28 17.59 3.30
CA GLU A 199 27.00 17.72 3.98
C GLU A 199 27.09 17.44 5.49
N ASP A 200 26.15 17.98 6.27
CA ASP A 200 26.11 17.79 7.73
C ASP A 200 25.81 16.33 8.10
N GLY A 201 26.82 15.65 8.63
CA GLY A 201 26.72 14.24 9.04
C GLY A 201 25.66 13.97 10.10
N ARG A 202 25.31 14.93 10.96
CA ARG A 202 24.26 14.74 11.98
C ARG A 202 22.87 14.69 11.33
N THR A 203 22.57 15.66 10.48
CA THR A 203 21.30 15.72 9.75
C THR A 203 21.15 14.52 8.81
N LEU A 204 22.21 14.17 8.07
CA LEU A 204 22.24 12.97 7.23
C LEU A 204 21.94 11.70 8.01
N PHE A 205 22.61 11.50 9.15
CA PHE A 205 22.38 10.33 9.99
C PHE A 205 20.93 10.26 10.48
N ALA A 206 20.37 11.37 10.97
CA ALA A 206 18.98 11.40 11.44
C ALA A 206 17.98 11.05 10.33
N HIS A 207 18.17 11.58 9.12
CA HIS A 207 17.31 11.24 7.98
C HIS A 207 17.44 9.79 7.55
N ILE A 208 18.67 9.25 7.55
CA ILE A 208 18.94 7.86 7.22
C ILE A 208 18.30 6.92 8.22
N VAL A 209 18.46 7.17 9.52
CA VAL A 209 17.83 6.35 10.56
C VAL A 209 16.31 6.30 10.37
N ALA A 210 15.68 7.43 10.02
CA ALA A 210 14.25 7.50 9.77
C ALA A 210 13.77 6.79 8.49
N ARG A 211 14.66 6.56 7.51
CA ARG A 211 14.27 6.19 6.12
C ARG A 211 14.95 4.95 5.55
N ASN A 212 15.97 4.40 6.21
CA ASN A 212 16.66 3.20 5.74
C ASN A 212 15.75 1.96 5.81
N ARG A 213 16.14 0.92 5.07
CA ARG A 213 15.32 -0.29 4.90
C ARG A 213 15.32 -1.22 6.10
N ASP A 214 16.24 -1.06 7.05
CA ASP A 214 16.28 -1.89 8.26
C ASP A 214 15.04 -1.65 9.15
N ASN A 215 14.39 -0.48 9.01
CA ASN A 215 13.09 -0.18 9.62
C ASN A 215 12.01 -1.23 9.33
N VAL A 216 12.06 -1.87 8.17
CA VAL A 216 11.09 -2.91 7.74
C VAL A 216 11.66 -4.31 7.67
N ARG A 217 12.96 -4.44 7.95
CA ARG A 217 13.68 -5.72 8.02
C ARG A 217 13.95 -6.13 9.47
N SER A 218 13.50 -5.33 10.45
CA SER A 218 13.45 -5.76 11.84
C SER A 218 12.67 -7.07 11.98
N VAL A 219 13.11 -7.91 12.93
CA VAL A 219 12.54 -9.24 13.09
C VAL A 219 11.05 -9.19 13.34
N MET A 220 10.33 -10.20 12.85
CA MET A 220 8.90 -10.36 13.17
C MET A 220 8.72 -10.50 14.69
N GLN A 221 7.73 -9.80 15.22
CA GLN A 221 7.45 -9.74 16.66
C GLN A 221 6.40 -10.79 17.05
N TRP A 222 6.83 -12.02 17.35
CA TRP A 222 5.92 -13.13 17.64
C TRP A 222 5.31 -13.05 19.05
N ASP A 223 6.14 -12.82 20.06
CA ASP A 223 5.72 -12.76 21.46
C ASP A 223 6.68 -11.92 22.34
N ASN A 224 6.52 -12.01 23.66
CA ASN A 224 7.32 -11.27 24.65
C ASN A 224 8.61 -11.98 25.09
N SER A 225 8.95 -13.13 24.51
CA SER A 225 10.18 -13.84 24.85
C SER A 225 11.41 -13.13 24.24
N PRO A 226 12.65 -13.52 24.61
CA PRO A 226 13.85 -12.92 24.04
C PRO A 226 13.82 -12.86 22.51
N TYR A 227 14.28 -11.74 21.97
CA TYR A 227 14.26 -11.45 20.52
C TYR A 227 12.86 -11.55 19.90
N ALA A 228 11.82 -11.20 20.67
CA ALA A 228 10.42 -11.25 20.27
C ALA A 228 9.92 -12.64 19.83
N GLY A 229 10.54 -13.71 20.33
CA GLY A 229 10.24 -15.09 19.92
C GLY A 229 10.70 -15.44 18.51
N PHE A 230 11.46 -14.58 17.83
CA PHE A 230 11.98 -14.83 16.49
C PHE A 230 13.07 -15.91 16.45
N SER A 231 13.90 -15.97 17.49
CA SER A 231 15.07 -16.84 17.52
C SER A 231 15.49 -17.11 18.97
N ALA A 232 16.07 -18.28 19.22
CA ALA A 232 16.71 -18.58 20.50
C ALA A 232 18.08 -17.88 20.68
N ALA A 233 18.73 -17.51 19.57
CA ALA A 233 20.00 -16.79 19.53
C ALA A 233 19.81 -15.35 19.01
N ARG A 234 20.77 -14.47 19.31
CA ARG A 234 20.72 -13.06 18.86
C ARG A 234 20.62 -12.97 17.33
N PRO A 235 19.54 -12.38 16.78
CA PRO A 235 19.40 -12.22 15.34
C PRO A 235 20.40 -11.18 14.82
N ALA A 236 20.82 -11.34 13.56
CA ALA A 236 21.59 -10.33 12.85
C ALA A 236 20.74 -9.08 12.53
N MET A 237 19.43 -9.29 12.31
CA MET A 237 18.48 -8.20 12.08
C MET A 237 18.09 -7.51 13.40
N PRO A 238 17.79 -6.20 13.36
CA PRO A 238 17.35 -5.46 14.54
C PRO A 238 16.09 -6.05 15.17
N VAL A 239 16.01 -6.00 16.49
CA VAL A 239 14.78 -6.27 17.25
C VAL A 239 14.22 -4.93 17.71
N ASN A 240 13.00 -4.60 17.31
CA ASN A 240 12.36 -3.36 17.73
C ASN A 240 12.07 -3.41 19.23
N ALA A 241 12.45 -2.37 19.98
CA ALA A 241 12.27 -2.34 21.43
C ALA A 241 10.81 -2.43 21.88
N ASN A 242 9.86 -2.11 20.99
CA ASN A 242 8.43 -2.17 21.28
C ASN A 242 7.78 -3.56 21.16
N PHE A 243 8.56 -4.63 20.94
CA PHE A 243 8.00 -5.98 20.75
C PHE A 243 7.16 -6.47 21.94
N SER A 244 7.43 -5.96 23.14
CA SER A 244 6.66 -6.31 24.34
C SER A 244 5.22 -5.77 24.33
N SER A 245 4.95 -4.72 23.55
CA SER A 245 3.61 -4.12 23.39
C SER A 245 2.97 -4.43 22.04
N ILE A 246 3.77 -4.74 21.02
CA ILE A 246 3.31 -5.08 19.68
C ILE A 246 3.83 -6.48 19.34
N ASN A 247 2.97 -7.49 19.38
CA ASN A 247 3.35 -8.84 18.96
C ASN A 247 2.14 -9.69 18.59
N VAL A 248 2.38 -10.74 17.82
CA VAL A 248 1.35 -11.67 17.34
C VAL A 248 0.59 -12.31 18.50
N ALA A 249 1.26 -12.77 19.55
CA ALA A 249 0.62 -13.45 20.67
C ALA A 249 -0.41 -12.55 21.38
N ALA A 250 -0.11 -11.27 21.58
CA ALA A 250 -1.02 -10.28 22.13
C ALA A 250 -2.15 -9.94 21.14
N SER A 251 -1.82 -9.61 19.89
CA SER A 251 -2.80 -9.24 18.86
C SER A 251 -3.78 -10.38 18.57
N ASN A 252 -3.34 -11.64 18.62
CA ASN A 252 -4.19 -12.80 18.36
C ASN A 252 -5.28 -12.98 19.43
N LYS A 253 -4.99 -12.58 20.68
CA LYS A 253 -5.93 -12.68 21.82
C LYS A 253 -6.92 -11.52 21.89
N ASP A 254 -6.55 -10.33 21.40
CA ASP A 254 -7.44 -9.17 21.40
C ASP A 254 -8.35 -9.17 20.15
N PRO A 255 -9.67 -9.38 20.28
CA PRO A 255 -10.59 -9.37 19.14
C PRO A 255 -10.66 -8.02 18.43
N ARG A 256 -10.21 -6.93 19.07
CA ARG A 256 -10.19 -5.58 18.49
C ARG A 256 -8.84 -5.21 17.87
N SER A 257 -7.86 -6.11 17.87
CA SER A 257 -6.54 -5.86 17.30
C SER A 257 -6.59 -5.64 15.79
N LEU A 258 -5.57 -4.97 15.26
CA LEU A 258 -5.36 -4.81 13.82
C LEU A 258 -5.27 -6.17 13.11
N LEU A 259 -4.68 -7.20 13.75
CA LEU A 259 -4.57 -8.54 13.17
C LEU A 259 -5.95 -9.16 12.91
N ASN A 260 -6.82 -9.11 13.93
CA ASN A 260 -8.17 -9.61 13.80
C ASN A 260 -9.03 -8.75 12.86
N PHE A 261 -8.75 -7.45 12.79
CA PHE A 261 -9.35 -6.56 11.81
C PHE A 261 -8.94 -6.91 10.36
N TYR A 262 -7.67 -7.21 10.09
CA TYR A 262 -7.22 -7.70 8.78
C TYR A 262 -7.91 -9.02 8.41
N ARG A 263 -8.03 -9.96 9.35
CA ARG A 263 -8.78 -11.23 9.12
C ARG A 263 -10.22 -10.94 8.72
N GLN A 264 -10.88 -10.02 9.41
CA GLN A 264 -12.24 -9.59 9.08
C GLN A 264 -12.31 -8.97 7.69
N LEU A 265 -11.44 -8.01 7.36
CA LEU A 265 -11.43 -7.37 6.04
C LEU A 265 -11.15 -8.36 4.91
N ILE A 266 -10.28 -9.35 5.11
CA ILE A 266 -10.01 -10.40 4.11
C ILE A 266 -11.26 -11.25 3.88
N ALA A 267 -11.99 -11.61 4.94
CA ALA A 267 -13.25 -12.34 4.80
C ALA A 267 -14.30 -11.50 4.06
N LEU A 268 -14.45 -10.22 4.42
CA LEU A 268 -15.39 -9.29 3.78
C LEU A 268 -15.06 -9.01 2.32
N ARG A 269 -13.77 -8.85 1.98
CA ARG A 269 -13.33 -8.64 0.60
C ARG A 269 -13.75 -9.81 -0.30
N LYS A 270 -13.81 -11.03 0.22
CA LYS A 270 -14.30 -12.19 -0.54
C LYS A 270 -15.78 -12.03 -0.85
N THR A 271 -16.60 -11.56 0.09
CA THR A 271 -18.06 -11.50 -0.07
C THR A 271 -18.57 -10.27 -0.82
N HIS A 272 -17.75 -9.24 -1.02
CA HIS A 272 -18.14 -7.96 -1.63
C HIS A 272 -17.42 -7.71 -2.97
N PRO A 273 -18.00 -8.10 -4.12
CA PRO A 273 -17.42 -7.86 -5.44
C PRO A 273 -17.05 -6.39 -5.71
N SER A 274 -17.78 -5.43 -5.15
CA SER A 274 -17.46 -4.00 -5.30
C SER A 274 -16.06 -3.67 -4.77
N TRP A 275 -15.57 -4.38 -3.74
CA TRP A 275 -14.25 -4.14 -3.18
C TRP A 275 -13.15 -4.68 -4.08
N VAL A 276 -13.44 -5.69 -4.91
CA VAL A 276 -12.47 -6.40 -5.76
C VAL A 276 -12.39 -5.77 -7.15
N VAL A 277 -13.51 -5.67 -7.86
CA VAL A 277 -13.57 -5.28 -9.29
C VAL A 277 -14.38 -4.01 -9.55
N GLY A 278 -14.93 -3.38 -8.50
CA GLY A 278 -15.74 -2.18 -8.68
C GLY A 278 -14.95 -1.02 -9.29
N THR A 279 -15.64 -0.10 -9.96
CA THR A 279 -15.04 1.18 -10.41
C THR A 279 -14.45 1.96 -9.24
N PHE A 280 -13.67 3.01 -9.48
CA PHE A 280 -13.15 3.87 -8.41
C PHE A 280 -13.48 5.34 -8.67
N GLU A 281 -14.30 5.93 -7.79
CA GLU A 281 -14.62 7.36 -7.81
C GLU A 281 -14.27 8.02 -6.47
N ASN A 282 -13.27 8.90 -6.45
CA ASN A 282 -12.96 9.73 -5.29
C ASN A 282 -13.99 10.87 -5.17
N ILE A 283 -14.74 10.88 -4.07
CA ILE A 283 -15.86 11.80 -3.84
C ILE A 283 -15.53 12.92 -2.85
N ALA A 284 -14.33 12.90 -2.27
CA ALA A 284 -13.84 13.92 -1.35
C ALA A 284 -12.46 14.40 -1.78
N ALA A 285 -12.20 14.56 -3.09
CA ALA A 285 -10.86 14.81 -3.62
C ALA A 285 -10.15 16.00 -2.96
N ASP A 286 -10.90 17.07 -2.66
CA ASP A 286 -10.37 18.33 -2.12
C ASP A 286 -10.30 18.38 -0.58
N ASP A 287 -10.76 17.34 0.13
CA ASP A 287 -10.78 17.31 1.59
C ASP A 287 -9.38 16.97 2.17
N PRO A 288 -8.76 17.83 3.01
CA PRO A 288 -7.40 17.62 3.50
C PRO A 288 -7.28 16.54 4.58
N HIS A 289 -8.39 16.02 5.12
CA HIS A 289 -8.39 15.06 6.22
C HIS A 289 -9.11 13.76 5.89
N ILE A 290 -10.02 13.78 4.92
CA ILE A 290 -10.84 12.63 4.56
C ILE A 290 -10.44 12.11 3.18
N PHE A 291 -10.21 10.80 3.10
CA PHE A 291 -10.19 10.07 1.85
C PHE A 291 -11.49 9.26 1.73
N ALA A 292 -12.39 9.71 0.86
CA ALA A 292 -13.64 9.02 0.59
C ALA A 292 -13.78 8.68 -0.88
N TYR A 293 -14.23 7.46 -1.16
CA TYR A 293 -14.46 6.99 -2.51
C TYR A 293 -15.61 6.00 -2.60
N ARG A 294 -16.15 5.88 -3.81
CA ARG A 294 -17.17 4.90 -4.17
C ARG A 294 -16.59 3.81 -5.03
N ARG A 295 -17.09 2.59 -4.83
CA ARG A 295 -16.80 1.41 -5.63
C ARG A 295 -18.09 0.82 -6.19
N ASP A 296 -18.27 0.81 -7.51
CA ASP A 296 -19.50 0.33 -8.15
C ASP A 296 -19.25 -0.89 -9.03
N VAL A 297 -20.08 -1.91 -8.88
CA VAL A 297 -20.17 -3.07 -9.78
C VAL A 297 -21.65 -3.41 -10.00
N GLN A 298 -21.97 -4.23 -11.01
CA GLN A 298 -23.35 -4.60 -11.28
C GLN A 298 -24.02 -5.20 -10.03
N GLY A 299 -25.08 -4.55 -9.55
CA GLY A 299 -25.87 -5.00 -8.41
C GLY A 299 -25.32 -4.64 -7.02
N GLU A 300 -24.13 -4.05 -6.92
CA GLU A 300 -23.53 -3.68 -5.63
C GLU A 300 -22.69 -2.40 -5.73
N SER A 301 -22.85 -1.55 -4.73
CA SER A 301 -22.04 -0.34 -4.57
C SER A 301 -21.52 -0.25 -3.14
N SER A 302 -20.34 0.32 -2.97
CA SER A 302 -19.74 0.58 -1.66
C SER A 302 -19.25 2.00 -1.54
N LEU A 303 -19.55 2.62 -0.41
CA LEU A 303 -19.05 3.92 -0.01
C LEU A 303 -18.02 3.73 1.11
N VAL A 304 -16.77 4.07 0.83
CA VAL A 304 -15.65 3.96 1.76
C VAL A 304 -15.29 5.37 2.24
N LEU A 305 -15.29 5.58 3.55
CA LEU A 305 -14.96 6.85 4.21
C LEU A 305 -13.80 6.62 5.17
N LEU A 306 -12.70 7.35 4.99
CA LEU A 306 -11.48 7.19 5.77
C LEU A 306 -11.05 8.52 6.36
N ASN A 307 -11.07 8.66 7.68
CA ASN A 307 -10.47 9.79 8.36
C ASN A 307 -8.97 9.55 8.55
N PHE A 308 -8.13 10.41 7.98
CA PHE A 308 -6.67 10.38 8.08
C PHE A 308 -6.13 11.43 9.08
N SER A 309 -6.97 11.89 10.02
CA SER A 309 -6.57 12.81 11.07
C SER A 309 -6.80 12.24 12.48
N GLY A 310 -6.05 12.77 13.44
CA GLY A 310 -6.22 12.49 14.88
C GLY A 310 -7.41 13.23 15.50
N GLU A 311 -8.27 13.87 14.69
CA GLU A 311 -9.40 14.67 15.15
C GLU A 311 -10.70 14.14 14.56
N GLN A 312 -11.82 14.46 15.21
CA GLN A 312 -13.13 14.16 14.64
C GLN A 312 -13.35 14.97 13.36
N GLN A 313 -13.76 14.29 12.28
CA GLN A 313 -14.08 14.93 11.01
C GLN A 313 -15.54 14.72 10.65
N ARG A 314 -16.07 15.63 9.83
CA ARG A 314 -17.47 15.61 9.39
C ARG A 314 -17.51 15.72 7.88
N ILE A 315 -18.08 14.72 7.22
CA ILE A 315 -18.28 14.72 5.77
C ILE A 315 -19.76 14.73 5.44
N ARG A 316 -20.13 15.61 4.51
CA ARG A 316 -21.44 15.51 3.85
C ARG A 316 -21.29 14.55 2.70
N VAL A 317 -21.87 13.37 2.88
CA VAL A 317 -22.06 12.43 1.81
C VAL A 317 -23.29 12.93 1.06
N ALA A 318 -23.08 13.69 -0.03
CA ALA A 318 -24.20 14.19 -0.83
C ALA A 318 -25.13 13.03 -1.21
N ALA A 319 -26.43 13.29 -1.40
CA ALA A 319 -27.36 12.26 -1.88
C ALA A 319 -26.89 11.59 -3.20
N SER A 320 -26.00 12.25 -3.95
CA SER A 320 -25.30 11.75 -5.13
C SER A 320 -24.19 10.71 -4.88
N ALA A 321 -23.73 10.51 -3.63
CA ALA A 321 -22.86 9.39 -3.25
C ALA A 321 -23.59 8.04 -3.26
N GLY A 322 -24.92 8.06 -3.44
CA GLY A 322 -25.57 7.18 -4.41
C GLY A 322 -26.07 5.84 -3.90
N LEU A 323 -25.90 5.47 -2.63
CA LEU A 323 -26.57 4.27 -2.13
C LEU A 323 -28.06 4.56 -1.92
N THR A 324 -28.90 3.88 -2.70
CA THR A 324 -30.36 3.90 -2.57
C THR A 324 -30.82 2.98 -1.44
N THR A 325 -30.08 1.89 -1.20
CA THR A 325 -30.27 1.02 -0.04
C THR A 325 -28.91 0.70 0.57
N VAL A 326 -28.82 0.71 1.90
CA VAL A 326 -27.66 0.21 2.65
C VAL A 326 -28.04 -1.15 3.22
N ARG A 327 -27.26 -2.18 2.86
CA ARG A 327 -27.43 -3.54 3.38
C ARG A 327 -26.53 -3.80 4.57
N GLU A 328 -25.30 -3.29 4.51
CA GLU A 328 -24.28 -3.55 5.52
C GLU A 328 -23.47 -2.28 5.82
N THR A 329 -23.02 -2.14 7.06
CA THR A 329 -22.14 -1.06 7.49
C THR A 329 -21.04 -1.61 8.38
N TYR A 330 -19.81 -1.19 8.10
CA TYR A 330 -18.60 -1.57 8.82
C TYR A 330 -17.95 -0.31 9.39
N SER A 331 -17.51 -0.34 10.65
CA SER A 331 -16.67 0.70 11.23
C SER A 331 -15.50 0.08 12.00
N SER A 332 -14.33 0.68 11.82
CA SER A 332 -13.10 0.34 12.55
C SER A 332 -13.15 0.68 14.05
N ASN A 333 -14.10 1.53 14.47
CA ASN A 333 -14.35 1.92 15.86
C ASN A 333 -15.53 1.15 16.51
N GLY A 334 -16.03 0.09 15.88
CA GLY A 334 -17.16 -0.70 16.39
C GLY A 334 -18.49 -0.25 15.79
N THR A 335 -19.46 0.12 16.63
CA THR A 335 -20.80 0.46 16.14
C THR A 335 -20.79 1.80 15.38
N PRO A 336 -21.17 1.83 14.09
CA PRO A 336 -21.23 3.07 13.33
C PRO A 336 -22.24 4.03 13.96
N GLY A 337 -21.83 5.28 14.22
CA GLY A 337 -22.79 6.34 14.55
C GLY A 337 -23.71 6.61 13.35
N ALA A 338 -25.00 6.81 13.59
CA ALA A 338 -25.94 7.17 12.53
C ALA A 338 -25.51 8.48 11.84
N ALA A 339 -25.84 8.62 10.55
CA ALA A 339 -25.77 9.93 9.91
C ALA A 339 -26.71 10.89 10.66
N ASP A 340 -26.32 12.15 10.78
CA ASP A 340 -27.20 13.12 11.41
C ASP A 340 -28.39 13.47 10.53
N SER A 341 -29.35 14.22 11.08
CA SER A 341 -30.57 14.65 10.39
C SER A 341 -30.31 15.46 9.12
N GLY A 342 -29.08 15.96 8.91
CA GLY A 342 -28.65 16.66 7.70
C GLY A 342 -27.90 15.78 6.70
N GLY A 343 -27.85 14.46 6.89
CA GLY A 343 -27.14 13.52 6.02
C GLY A 343 -25.62 13.58 6.13
N ALA A 344 -25.09 14.21 7.18
CA ALA A 344 -23.65 14.22 7.42
C ALA A 344 -23.22 13.00 8.24
N VAL A 345 -22.07 12.45 7.88
CA VAL A 345 -21.41 11.38 8.63
C VAL A 345 -20.29 11.98 9.46
N VAL A 346 -20.30 11.68 10.76
CA VAL A 346 -19.24 12.05 11.70
C VAL A 346 -18.31 10.85 11.86
N LEU A 347 -17.01 11.08 11.60
CA LEU A 347 -15.94 10.11 11.75
C LEU A 347 -15.07 10.50 12.93
N GLY A 348 -14.86 9.58 13.86
CA GLY A 348 -13.89 9.77 14.94
C GLY A 348 -12.44 9.83 14.41
N PRO A 349 -11.47 10.22 15.25
CA PRO A 349 -10.04 10.17 14.95
C PRO A 349 -9.65 8.82 14.34
N TRP A 350 -9.00 8.83 13.18
CA TRP A 350 -8.58 7.63 12.46
C TRP A 350 -9.68 6.55 12.32
N GLU A 351 -10.93 6.97 12.06
CA GLU A 351 -12.03 6.05 11.76
C GLU A 351 -12.13 5.77 10.26
N ALA A 352 -12.10 4.49 9.91
CA ALA A 352 -12.62 3.97 8.65
C ALA A 352 -14.06 3.48 8.81
N ARG A 353 -14.92 3.82 7.84
CA ARG A 353 -16.29 3.38 7.73
C ARG A 353 -16.61 2.96 6.29
N VAL A 354 -17.27 1.81 6.12
CA VAL A 354 -17.70 1.31 4.80
C VAL A 354 -19.18 1.00 4.82
N TYR A 355 -19.92 1.51 3.85
CA TYR A 355 -21.32 1.16 3.61
C TYR A 355 -21.40 0.31 2.34
N VAL A 356 -22.10 -0.82 2.38
CA VAL A 356 -22.34 -1.68 1.22
C VAL A 356 -23.84 -1.74 0.92
N GLY A 357 -24.21 -1.63 -0.34
CA GLY A 357 -25.60 -1.47 -0.72
C GLY A 357 -25.84 -1.56 -2.22
N SER A 358 -26.94 -0.96 -2.68
CA SER A 358 -27.27 -0.81 -4.09
C SER A 358 -27.53 0.65 -4.44
N ARG A 359 -27.40 0.98 -5.72
CA ARG A 359 -27.67 2.30 -6.27
C ARG A 359 -28.73 2.21 -7.36
N ALA A 360 -29.66 3.17 -7.38
CA ALA A 360 -30.50 3.43 -8.53
C ALA A 360 -29.60 3.90 -9.67
N VAL A 361 -29.37 3.02 -10.64
CA VAL A 361 -28.61 3.35 -11.84
C VAL A 361 -29.45 4.35 -12.64
N LEU A 362 -29.00 5.61 -12.76
CA LEU A 362 -29.40 6.42 -13.90
C LEU A 362 -28.78 5.72 -15.12
N GLN A 363 -29.61 5.10 -15.94
CA GLN A 363 -29.23 4.37 -17.14
C GLN A 363 -28.23 5.20 -17.97
N ALA A 364 -26.96 4.81 -17.94
CA ALA A 364 -25.96 5.24 -18.88
C ALA A 364 -25.18 3.99 -19.32
N CYS A 365 -25.58 3.50 -20.50
CA CYS A 365 -24.90 2.58 -21.40
C CYS A 365 -24.17 1.37 -20.77
N ALA A 366 -24.83 0.20 -20.84
CA ALA A 366 -24.13 -1.07 -20.82
C ALA A 366 -23.13 -1.14 -21.99
N ALA A 367 -21.85 -1.37 -21.69
CA ALA A 367 -20.89 -1.91 -22.65
C ALA A 367 -20.82 -3.44 -22.43
N PRO A 368 -20.93 -4.26 -23.49
CA PRO A 368 -20.85 -5.71 -23.37
C PRO A 368 -19.39 -6.13 -23.16
N GLY A 369 -19.09 -6.69 -21.98
CA GLY A 369 -17.74 -7.14 -21.63
C GLY A 369 -17.55 -7.24 -20.12
N ALA A 370 -18.48 -7.89 -19.42
CA ALA A 370 -18.32 -8.14 -17.99
C ALA A 370 -17.15 -9.12 -17.79
N LEU A 371 -16.09 -8.67 -17.11
CA LEU A 371 -15.02 -9.54 -16.65
C LEU A 371 -15.62 -10.60 -15.72
N THR A 372 -15.37 -11.86 -16.04
CA THR A 372 -15.47 -12.94 -15.07
C THR A 372 -14.26 -12.81 -14.13
N PRO A 373 -14.44 -12.89 -12.80
CA PRO A 373 -13.32 -12.93 -11.88
C PRO A 373 -12.37 -14.10 -12.25
N PRO A 374 -11.06 -14.02 -11.93
CA PRO A 374 -10.12 -15.07 -12.29
C PRO A 374 -10.63 -16.44 -11.83
N ALA A 375 -10.76 -17.40 -12.75
CA ALA A 375 -11.38 -18.71 -12.51
C ALA A 375 -10.70 -19.57 -11.43
N HIS A 376 -9.54 -19.14 -10.90
CA HIS A 376 -8.82 -19.78 -9.81
C HIS A 376 -9.18 -19.26 -8.41
N LEU A 377 -10.02 -18.24 -8.30
CA LEU A 377 -10.79 -18.00 -7.07
C LEU A 377 -11.94 -19.02 -7.05
N GLY A 378 -11.62 -20.25 -6.65
CA GLY A 378 -12.58 -21.34 -6.57
C GLY A 378 -13.73 -21.00 -5.62
N TRP A 379 -14.78 -20.40 -6.15
CA TRP A 379 -16.11 -20.34 -5.54
C TRP A 379 -16.79 -21.70 -5.75
N ALA A 380 -16.23 -22.74 -5.14
CA ALA A 380 -16.99 -23.94 -4.91
C ALA A 380 -18.01 -23.58 -3.82
N SER A 381 -19.28 -23.52 -4.20
CA SER A 381 -20.38 -23.67 -3.27
C SER A 381 -20.15 -24.97 -2.48
N MET A 382 -19.64 -24.86 -1.26
CA MET A 382 -19.83 -25.94 -0.29
C MET A 382 -21.29 -25.85 0.17
N GLY A 383 -22.17 -26.37 -0.69
CA GLY A 383 -23.48 -26.82 -0.28
C GLY A 383 -23.33 -28.19 0.38
N LYS A 384 -23.26 -28.19 1.71
CA LYS A 384 -24.09 -28.96 2.65
C LYS A 384 -23.59 -28.76 4.07
#